data_AF-A0A254SHV4-F1
#
_entry.id   AF-A0A254SHV4-F1
#
_cell.length_a   1.000
_cell.length_b   1.000
_cell.length_c   1.000
_cell.angle_alpha   90.00
_cell.angle_beta   90.00
_cell.angle_gamma   90.00
#
_symmetry.space_group_name_H-M   'P 1'
#
loop_
_entity.id
_entity.type
_entity.pdbx_description
1 polymer ?
#
loop_
_entity_poly.entity_id
_entity_poly.type
_entity_poly.pdbx_seq_one_letter_code
_entity_poly.pdbx_strand_id
1 'polypeptide(L)'
;MAVVSLSFTACGDSPEKFVNEVVDSGIKCETHEYDKAKCDELAVEFRARNHNFSEDEQRRIQKQVVEKFFIELKKLNDKNAKEGPTL
;
A
#
# COMPACT_ATOMS: atom_id res chain seq x y z
N MET A 1 -29.28 -22.24 -4.47
CA MET A 1 -27.92 -21.76 -4.81
C MET A 1 -28.07 -20.34 -5.34
N ALA A 2 -27.86 -19.34 -4.48
CA ALA A 2 -27.87 -17.95 -4.90
C ALA A 2 -26.42 -17.61 -5.29
N VAL A 3 -26.14 -17.59 -6.59
CA VAL A 3 -24.96 -16.92 -7.12
C VAL A 3 -25.16 -15.43 -6.85
N VAL A 4 -24.56 -14.94 -5.78
CA VAL A 4 -24.41 -13.51 -5.57
C VAL A 4 -23.48 -13.03 -6.67
N SER A 5 -24.07 -12.60 -7.77
CA SER A 5 -23.41 -11.73 -8.74
C SER A 5 -23.10 -10.43 -8.00
N LEU A 6 -21.97 -10.42 -7.28
CA LEU A 6 -21.32 -9.21 -6.86
C LEU A 6 -20.83 -8.55 -8.15
N SER A 7 -21.74 -7.82 -8.78
CA SER A 7 -21.40 -6.74 -9.68
C SER A 7 -20.56 -5.77 -8.86
N PHE A 8 -19.25 -6.01 -8.80
CA PHE A 8 -18.27 -5.04 -8.31
C PHE A 8 -18.15 -3.92 -9.35
N THR A 9 -19.24 -3.20 -9.58
CA THR A 9 -19.14 -1.76 -9.85
C THR A 9 -18.86 -1.09 -8.51
N ALA A 10 -17.72 -1.42 -7.90
CA ALA A 10 -17.28 -0.69 -6.73
C ALA A 10 -16.84 0.68 -7.25
N CYS A 11 -17.62 1.69 -6.87
CA CYS A 11 -17.21 3.09 -6.83
C CYS A 11 -15.69 3.18 -6.66
N GLY A 12 -15.00 3.86 -7.58
CA GLY A 12 -13.55 3.94 -7.60
C GLY A 12 -13.00 4.10 -6.20
N ASP A 13 -12.05 3.23 -5.82
CA ASP A 13 -11.38 3.33 -4.52
C ASP A 13 -11.02 4.78 -4.27
N SER A 14 -11.28 5.31 -3.07
CA SER A 14 -10.80 6.67 -2.78
C SER A 14 -9.27 6.69 -2.93
N PRO A 15 -8.69 7.72 -3.58
CA PRO A 15 -7.23 7.86 -3.70
C PRO A 15 -6.52 7.69 -2.35
N GLU A 16 -7.11 8.20 -1.27
CA GLU A 16 -6.53 8.10 0.08
C GLU A 16 -6.51 6.66 0.61
N LYS A 17 -7.57 5.89 0.33
CA LYS A 17 -7.67 4.48 0.73
C LYS A 17 -6.65 3.65 -0.05
N PHE A 18 -6.57 3.86 -1.36
CA PHE A 18 -5.57 3.22 -2.21
C PHE A 18 -4.14 3.51 -1.72
N VAL A 19 -3.83 4.78 -1.44
CA VAL A 19 -2.53 5.19 -0.91
C VAL A 19 -2.20 4.46 0.41
N ASN A 20 -3.14 4.38 1.35
CA ASN A 20 -2.90 3.73 2.64
C ASN A 20 -2.64 2.22 2.47
N GLU A 21 -3.37 1.54 1.58
CA GLU A 21 -3.16 0.11 1.28
C GLU A 21 -1.80 -0.17 0.65
N VAL A 22 -1.38 0.67 -0.31
CA VAL A 22 -0.06 0.58 -0.96
C VAL A 22 1.04 0.78 0.07
N VAL A 23 0.91 1.77 0.95
CA VAL A 23 1.92 2.08 1.97
C VAL A 23 2.01 0.94 3.00
N ASP A 24 0.89 0.47 3.55
CA ASP A 24 0.90 -0.64 4.51
C ASP A 24 1.54 -1.90 3.91
N SER A 25 1.17 -2.24 2.68
CA SER A 25 1.72 -3.39 1.97
C SER A 25 3.22 -3.21 1.67
N GLY A 26 3.64 -2.02 1.24
CA GLY A 26 5.04 -1.72 1.01
C GLY A 26 5.87 -1.85 2.28
N ILE A 27 5.36 -1.39 3.42
CA ILE A 27 6.03 -1.54 4.72
C ILE A 27 6.20 -3.02 5.06
N LYS A 28 5.16 -3.84 4.88
CA LYS A 28 5.22 -5.29 5.13
C LYS A 28 6.18 -6.03 4.21
N CYS A 29 6.36 -5.54 2.99
CA CYS A 29 7.38 -6.02 2.08
C CYS A 29 8.79 -5.68 2.58
N GLU A 30 9.03 -4.45 3.05
CA GLU A 30 10.36 -4.07 3.56
C GLU A 30 10.71 -4.69 4.91
N THR A 31 9.72 -4.90 5.78
CA THR A 31 9.93 -5.61 7.05
C THR A 31 10.00 -7.13 6.89
N HIS A 32 9.90 -7.64 5.66
CA HIS A 32 9.87 -9.08 5.34
C HIS A 32 8.71 -9.83 6.04
N GLU A 33 7.63 -9.15 6.41
CA GLU A 33 6.39 -9.79 6.85
C GLU A 33 5.70 -10.48 5.67
N TYR A 34 5.81 -9.91 4.47
CA TYR A 34 5.41 -10.54 3.22
C TYR A 34 6.62 -11.14 2.50
N ASP A 35 6.42 -12.32 1.93
CA ASP A 35 7.41 -12.90 1.03
C ASP A 35 7.44 -12.16 -0.31
N LYS A 36 8.53 -12.39 -1.06
CA LYS A 36 8.76 -11.73 -2.34
C LYS A 36 7.63 -12.00 -3.35
N ALA A 37 7.09 -13.22 -3.39
CA ALA A 37 6.06 -13.58 -4.36
C ALA A 37 4.78 -12.78 -4.12
N LYS A 38 4.39 -12.61 -2.86
CA LYS A 38 3.27 -11.77 -2.46
C LYS A 38 3.51 -10.29 -2.76
N CYS A 39 4.72 -9.79 -2.54
CA CYS A 39 5.09 -8.42 -2.90
C CYS A 39 5.02 -8.16 -4.41
N ASP A 40 5.48 -9.13 -5.21
CA ASP A 40 5.40 -9.06 -6.67
C ASP A 40 3.93 -9.08 -7.15
N GLU A 41 3.08 -9.90 -6.54
CA GLU A 41 1.63 -9.95 -6.83
C GLU A 41 0.95 -8.60 -6.51
N LEU A 42 1.19 -8.05 -5.32
CA LEU A 42 0.64 -6.77 -4.89
C LEU A 42 1.10 -5.60 -5.78
N ALA A 43 2.36 -5.61 -6.24
CA ALA A 43 2.85 -4.61 -7.18
C ALA A 43 2.08 -4.61 -8.50
N VAL A 44 1.72 -5.79 -9.01
CA VAL A 44 0.89 -5.93 -10.21
C VAL A 44 -0.54 -5.46 -9.95
N GLU A 45 -1.14 -5.86 -8.83
CA GLU A 45 -2.49 -5.46 -8.44
C GLU A 45 -2.61 -3.94 -8.28
N PHE A 46 -1.72 -3.31 -7.52
CA PHE A 46 -1.74 -1.87 -7.27
C PHE A 46 -1.49 -1.08 -8.55
N ARG A 47 -0.64 -1.58 -9.46
CA ARG A 47 -0.46 -0.95 -10.78
C ARG A 47 -1.77 -0.98 -11.57
N ALA A 48 -2.45 -2.14 -11.63
CA ALA A 48 -3.72 -2.26 -12.32
C ALA A 48 -4.80 -1.35 -11.71
N ARG A 49 -4.89 -1.29 -10.38
CA ARG A 49 -5.82 -0.42 -9.66
C ARG A 49 -5.49 1.07 -9.83
N ASN A 50 -4.21 1.45 -9.91
CA ASN A 50 -3.79 2.82 -10.16
C ASN A 50 -4.29 3.35 -11.53
N HIS A 51 -4.42 2.48 -12.52
CA HIS A 51 -4.97 2.83 -13.85
C HIS A 51 -6.47 3.15 -13.85
N ASN A 52 -7.19 2.86 -12.75
CA ASN A 52 -8.60 3.25 -12.60
C ASN A 52 -8.77 4.73 -12.20
N PHE A 53 -7.68 5.41 -11.82
CA PHE A 53 -7.68 6.84 -11.49
C PHE A 53 -7.31 7.70 -12.69
N SER A 54 -7.76 8.95 -12.70
CA SER A 54 -7.31 9.94 -13.69
C SER A 54 -5.80 10.21 -13.57
N GLU A 55 -5.17 10.74 -14.61
CA GLU A 55 -3.72 11.03 -14.58
C GLU A 55 -3.33 12.01 -13.46
N ASP A 56 -4.18 12.99 -13.15
CA ASP A 56 -3.94 13.93 -12.07
C ASP A 56 -4.03 13.26 -10.69
N GLU A 57 -4.97 12.33 -10.53
CA GLU A 57 -5.07 11.52 -9.32
C GLU A 57 -3.88 10.57 -9.19
N GLN A 58 -3.46 9.90 -10.26
CA GLN A 58 -2.28 9.03 -10.25
C GLN A 58 -1.01 9.78 -9.80
N ARG A 59 -0.80 11.01 -10.31
CA ARG A 59 0.32 11.86 -9.86
C ARG A 59 0.23 12.20 -8.37
N ARG A 60 -0.97 12.54 -7.87
CA ARG A 60 -1.20 12.84 -6.45
C ARG A 60 -0.98 11.60 -5.58
N ILE A 61 -1.52 10.47 -6.00
CA ILE A 61 -1.37 9.16 -5.35
C ILE A 61 0.12 8.82 -5.24
N GLN A 62 0.87 8.89 -6.34
CA GLN A 62 2.30 8.58 -6.34
C GLN A 62 3.06 9.45 -5.33
N LYS A 63 2.80 10.76 -5.31
CA LYS A 63 3.40 11.67 -4.34
C LYS A 63 3.06 11.28 -2.90
N GLN A 64 1.79 11.01 -2.62
CA GLN A 64 1.33 10.64 -1.27
C GLN A 64 1.87 9.29 -0.81
N VAL A 65 1.97 8.29 -1.69
CA VAL A 65 2.55 6.98 -1.38
C VAL A 65 4.00 7.17 -0.94
N VAL A 66 4.82 7.89 -1.72
CA VAL A 66 6.22 8.13 -1.40
C VAL A 66 6.37 8.85 -0.06
N GLU A 67 5.64 9.95 0.14
CA GLU A 67 5.70 10.75 1.38
C GLU A 67 5.29 9.91 2.61
N LYS A 68 4.16 9.22 2.55
CA LYS A 68 3.67 8.41 3.67
C LYS A 68 4.55 7.20 3.95
N PHE A 69 5.06 6.55 2.90
CA PHE A 69 5.95 5.40 3.04
C PHE A 69 7.23 5.78 3.80
N PHE A 70 7.88 6.90 3.44
CA PHE A 70 9.04 7.38 4.18
C PHE A 70 8.71 7.76 5.63
N ILE A 71 7.55 8.35 5.88
CA ILE A 71 7.09 8.68 7.24
C ILE A 71 6.93 7.39 8.08
N GLU A 72 6.26 6.37 7.54
CA GLU A 72 6.06 5.10 8.25
C GLU A 72 7.36 4.32 8.45
N LEU A 73 8.23 4.25 7.43
CA LEU A 73 9.57 3.68 7.56
C LEU A 73 10.39 4.38 8.65
N LYS A 74 10.36 5.72 8.68
CA LYS A 74 11.06 6.48 9.72
C LYS A 74 10.51 6.16 11.11
N LYS A 75 9.18 6.09 11.27
CA LYS A 75 8.56 5.71 12.56
C LYS A 75 9.00 4.32 13.01
N LEU A 76 9.12 3.35 12.09
CA LEU A 76 9.62 2.01 12.39
C LEU A 76 11.08 2.03 12.82
N ASN A 77 11.94 2.76 12.09
CA ASN A 77 13.34 2.92 12.46
C ASN A 77 13.51 3.62 13.81
N ASP A 78 12.74 4.68 14.08
CA ASP A 78 12.78 5.42 15.35
C ASP A 78 12.29 4.55 16.52
N LYS A 79 11.31 3.66 16.31
CA LYS A 79 10.89 2.65 17.29
C LYS A 79 12.00 1.63 17.55
N ASN A 80 12.55 1.04 16.49
CA ASN A 80 13.64 0.07 16.61
C ASN A 80 14.91 0.67 17.25
N ALA A 81 15.21 1.95 16.97
CA ALA A 81 16.34 2.66 17.57
C ALA A 81 16.13 2.97 19.07
N LYS A 82 14.88 3.22 19.49
CA LYS A 82 14.53 3.36 20.92
C LYS A 82 14.48 2.03 21.66
N GLU A 83 14.35 0.92 20.93
CA GLU A 83 14.34 -0.44 21.47
C GLU A 83 15.74 -1.11 21.48
N GLY A 84 16.80 -0.39 21.11
CA GLY A 84 18.18 -0.91 21.15
C GLY A 84 18.81 -0.95 22.56
N PRO A 85 19.81 -1.83 22.75
CA PRO A 85 19.66 -3.18 23.26
C PRO A 85 19.36 -3.22 24.77
N THR A 86 18.41 -4.05 25.19
CA THR A 86 18.50 -4.65 26.53
C THR A 86 19.49 -5.80 26.42
N LEU A 87 20.79 -5.48 26.50
CA LEU A 87 21.94 -6.28 26.97
C LEU A 87 23.26 -5.66 26.51
#